data_AF-A0A2E0RYS5-F1
#
_entry.id   AF-A0A2E0RYS5-F1
#
_cell.length_a   1.000
_cell.length_b   1.000
_cell.length_c   1.000
_cell.angle_alpha   90.00
_cell.angle_beta   90.00
_cell.angle_gamma   90.00
#
_symmetry.space_group_name_H-M   'P 1'
#
loop_
_entity.id
_entity.type
_entity.pdbx_description
1 polymer ?
#
loop_
_entity_poly.entity_id
_entity_poly.type
_entity_poly.pdbx_seq_one_letter_code
_entity_poly.pdbx_strand_id
1 'polypeptide(L)'
;MDQYLGPLKHRGRFFLKLKKRLTFPAFTIHVLVNRHGNEATFYNIKNENNVVIDEGDCIAVTATVAKHKKYKGEPQTYLNRVVLLENKGKLSAE
;
A
#
# COMPACT_ATOMS: atom_id res chain seq x y z
N MET A 1 -10.08 16.00 10.05
CA MET A 1 -9.24 15.04 10.80
C MET A 1 -8.49 14.17 9.80
N ASP A 2 -7.21 13.92 10.03
CA ASP A 2 -6.22 13.38 9.07
C ASP A 2 -6.75 12.27 8.16
N GLN A 3 -6.88 12.64 6.89
CA GLN A 3 -7.40 11.81 5.80
C GLN A 3 -6.30 10.96 5.10
N TYR A 4 -5.08 10.98 5.64
CA TYR A 4 -3.90 10.38 5.02
C TYR A 4 -3.19 9.43 6.00
N LEU A 5 -2.36 8.53 5.47
CA LEU A 5 -1.65 7.53 6.29
C LEU A 5 -0.64 8.12 7.27
N GLY A 6 -0.21 9.36 7.07
CA GLY A 6 0.75 10.04 7.92
C GLY A 6 1.27 11.33 7.26
N PRO A 7 2.16 12.07 7.95
CA PRO A 7 2.69 13.33 7.45
C PRO A 7 3.60 13.13 6.22
N LEU A 8 3.71 14.17 5.39
CA LEU A 8 4.61 14.21 4.24
C LEU A 8 6.06 13.92 4.65
N LYS A 9 6.78 13.15 3.84
CA LYS A 9 8.17 12.69 4.05
C LYS A 9 8.38 11.80 5.28
N HIS A 10 7.30 11.38 5.95
CA HIS A 10 7.41 10.45 7.07
C HIS A 10 7.64 9.02 6.55
N ARG A 11 8.63 8.33 7.10
CA ARG A 11 8.87 6.91 6.88
C ARG A 11 8.36 6.14 8.07
N GLY A 12 7.44 5.22 7.83
CA GLY A 12 6.82 4.43 8.88
C GLY A 12 6.52 3.01 8.40
N ARG A 13 6.12 2.18 9.36
CA ARG A 13 5.59 0.84 9.10
C ARG A 13 4.08 0.96 8.98
N PHE A 14 3.53 0.50 7.86
CA PHE A 14 2.12 0.56 7.54
C PHE A 14 1.58 -0.85 7.38
N PHE A 15 0.37 -1.06 7.89
CA PHE A 15 -0.37 -2.30 7.70
C PHE A 15 -1.55 -2.01 6.78
N LEU A 16 -1.51 -2.58 5.58
CA LEU A 16 -2.39 -2.22 4.47
C LEU A 16 -2.95 -3.46 3.81
N LYS A 17 -4.23 -3.42 3.47
CA LYS A 17 -4.91 -4.44 2.69
C LYS A 17 -4.85 -4.06 1.22
N LEU A 18 -4.35 -4.95 0.35
CA LEU A 18 -4.39 -4.74 -1.09
C LEU A 18 -5.85 -4.76 -1.54
N LYS A 19 -6.40 -3.58 -1.85
CA LYS A 19 -7.79 -3.43 -2.26
C LYS A 19 -7.95 -3.79 -3.72
N LYS A 20 -7.03 -3.31 -4.56
CA LYS A 20 -7.04 -3.57 -6.00
C LYS A 20 -5.65 -3.43 -6.60
N ARG A 21 -5.38 -4.19 -7.66
CA ARG A 21 -4.20 -3.98 -8.52
C ARG A 21 -4.65 -3.50 -9.90
N LEU A 22 -4.13 -2.36 -10.32
CA LEU A 22 -4.39 -1.81 -11.64
C LEU A 22 -3.15 -1.99 -12.49
N THR A 23 -3.15 -2.99 -13.37
CA THR A 23 -2.05 -3.26 -14.28
C THR A 23 -2.28 -2.47 -15.57
N PHE A 24 -1.38 -1.55 -15.88
CA PHE A 24 -1.33 -0.84 -17.15
C PHE A 24 -0.12 -1.36 -17.96
N PRO A 25 -0.13 -1.22 -19.30
CA PRO A 25 0.97 -1.72 -20.13
C PRO A 25 2.34 -1.11 -19.78
N ALA A 26 2.37 0.11 -19.21
CA ALA A 26 3.61 0.79 -18.83
C ALA A 26 3.96 0.66 -17.34
N PHE A 27 3.00 0.38 -16.46
CA PHE A 27 3.21 0.34 -15.01
C PHE A 27 2.05 -0.34 -14.28
N THR A 28 2.31 -0.84 -13.08
CA THR A 28 1.27 -1.39 -12.21
C THR A 28 1.05 -0.45 -11.02
N ILE A 29 -0.20 -0.13 -10.72
CA ILE A 29 -0.58 0.62 -9.51
C ILE A 29 -1.17 -0.37 -8.52
N HIS A 30 -0.57 -0.40 -7.33
CA HIS A 30 -1.12 -1.13 -6.19
C HIS A 30 -1.94 -0.15 -5.36
N VAL A 31 -3.23 -0.44 -5.20
CA VAL A 31 -4.16 0.35 -4.39
C VAL A 31 -4.43 -0.43 -3.12
N LEU A 32 -4.10 0.18 -1.98
CA LEU A 32 -4.24 -0.43 -0.67
C LEU A 32 -5.04 0.47 0.25
N VAL A 33 -5.60 -0.13 1.29
CA VAL A 33 -6.40 0.57 2.27
C VAL A 33 -5.96 0.16 3.68
N ASN A 34 -5.87 1.11 4.60
CA ASN A 34 -5.61 0.79 6.00
C ASN A 34 -6.92 0.49 6.76
N ARG A 35 -6.82 0.08 8.03
CA ARG A 35 -7.97 -0.23 8.91
C ARG A 35 -8.99 0.92 9.11
N HIS A 36 -8.53 2.16 8.97
CA HIS A 36 -9.32 3.40 9.08
C HIS A 36 -9.90 3.84 7.73
N GLY A 37 -9.82 3.01 6.68
CA GLY A 37 -10.35 3.34 5.35
C GLY A 37 -9.50 4.32 4.54
N ASN A 38 -8.28 4.63 4.99
CA ASN A 38 -7.40 5.55 4.29
C ASN A 38 -6.71 4.83 3.12
N GLU A 39 -6.82 5.38 1.92
CA GLU A 39 -6.26 4.78 0.72
C GLU A 39 -4.80 5.19 0.49
N ALA A 40 -3.99 4.20 0.10
CA ALA A 40 -2.60 4.36 -0.24
C ALA A 40 -2.32 3.76 -1.62
N THR A 41 -1.48 4.42 -2.41
CA THR A 41 -1.07 3.93 -3.72
C THR A 41 0.45 3.94 -3.87
N PHE A 42 0.97 2.92 -4.53
CA PHE A 42 2.37 2.86 -4.95
C PHE A 42 2.53 2.11 -6.27
N TYR A 43 3.61 2.41 -6.98
CA TYR A 43 3.94 1.74 -8.24
C TYR A 43 4.88 0.56 -8.02
N ASN A 44 5.90 0.74 -7.18
CA ASN A 44 6.95 -0.25 -7.00
C ASN A 44 7.05 -0.69 -5.54
N ILE A 45 7.18 -2.00 -5.34
CA ILE A 45 7.39 -2.62 -4.04
C ILE A 45 8.65 -3.48 -4.08
N LYS A 46 9.53 -3.29 -3.10
CA LYS A 46 10.65 -4.19 -2.86
C LYS A 46 10.12 -5.42 -2.14
N ASN A 47 10.11 -6.54 -2.86
CA ASN A 47 9.74 -7.84 -2.33
C ASN A 47 10.99 -8.73 -2.29
N GLU A 48 11.75 -8.64 -1.21
CA GLU A 48 13.00 -9.40 -1.07
C GLU A 48 12.76 -10.89 -0.84
N ASN A 49 11.62 -11.24 -0.23
CA ASN A 49 11.26 -12.61 0.14
C ASN A 49 10.40 -13.33 -0.93
N ASN A 50 10.26 -12.77 -2.15
CA ASN A 50 9.39 -13.31 -3.21
C ASN A 50 7.96 -13.68 -2.74
N VAL A 51 7.44 -12.91 -1.78
CA VAL A 51 6.14 -13.20 -1.17
C VAL A 51 5.04 -12.83 -2.14
N VAL A 52 4.20 -13.79 -2.48
CA VAL A 52 3.04 -13.55 -3.34
C VAL A 52 2.02 -12.74 -2.54
N ILE A 53 1.57 -11.63 -3.11
CA ILE A 53 0.51 -10.78 -2.55
C ILE A 53 -0.65 -10.81 -3.53
N ASP A 54 -1.85 -11.09 -3.06
CA ASP A 54 -3.07 -11.12 -3.87
C ASP A 54 -4.03 -9.98 -3.52
N GLU A 55 -5.05 -9.78 -4.33
CA GLU A 55 -6.11 -8.82 -4.03
C GLU A 55 -6.96 -9.32 -2.84
N GLY A 56 -7.23 -8.45 -1.88
CA GLY A 56 -7.88 -8.79 -0.61
C GLY A 56 -6.89 -9.10 0.53
N ASP A 57 -5.60 -9.07 0.26
CA ASP A 57 -4.57 -9.60 1.14
C ASP A 57 -3.96 -8.51 2.04
N CYS A 58 -3.70 -8.83 3.31
CA CYS A 58 -3.19 -7.86 4.28
C CYS A 58 -1.68 -7.94 4.39
N ILE A 59 -0.97 -6.88 4.02
CA ILE A 59 0.49 -6.84 4.06
C ILE A 59 1.01 -5.80 5.06
N ALA A 60 2.10 -6.16 5.74
CA ALA A 60 2.93 -5.23 6.48
C ALA A 60 4.02 -4.70 5.55
N VAL A 61 4.04 -3.39 5.32
CA VAL A 61 5.02 -2.71 4.48
C VAL A 61 5.69 -1.58 5.23
N THR A 62 6.99 -1.37 5.01
CA THR A 62 7.63 -0.09 5.35
C THR A 62 7.60 0.80 4.13
N ALA A 63 7.11 2.03 4.27
CA ALA A 63 7.09 2.97 3.17
C ALA A 63 7.34 4.40 3.64
N THR A 64 7.63 5.28 2.70
CA THR A 64 7.73 6.72 2.94
C THR A 64 6.55 7.41 2.28
N VAL A 65 5.82 8.23 3.04
CA VAL A 65 4.77 9.10 2.51
C VAL A 65 5.42 10.15 1.62
N ALA A 66 5.35 9.94 0.32
CA ALA A 66 6.02 10.83 -0.64
C ALA A 66 5.16 12.04 -0.96
N LYS A 67 3.85 11.84 -1.16
CA LYS A 67 2.89 12.92 -1.45
C LYS A 67 1.50 12.58 -0.92
N HIS A 68 0.75 13.62 -0.55
CA HIS A 68 -0.70 13.54 -0.39
C HIS A 68 -1.35 13.95 -1.70
N LYS A 69 -2.31 13.15 -2.18
CA LYS A 69 -3.04 13.40 -3.41
C LYS A 69 -4.53 13.29 -3.11
N LYS A 70 -5.35 13.95 -3.93
CA LYS A 70 -6.80 13.68 -3.96
C LYS A 70 -7.12 13.08 -5.31
N TYR A 71 -7.71 11.90 -5.32
CA TYR A 71 -8.15 11.22 -6.53
C TYR A 71 -9.67 11.12 -6.50
N LYS A 72 -10.36 11.69 -7.49
CA LYS A 72 -11.84 11.76 -7.54
C LYS A 72 -12.49 12.33 -6.27
N GLY A 73 -11.82 13.26 -5.59
CA GLY A 73 -12.27 13.84 -4.32
C GLY A 73 -11.91 13.03 -3.08
N GLU A 74 -11.45 11.78 -3.25
CA GLU A 74 -11.00 10.92 -2.17
C GLU A 74 -9.51 11.18 -1.84
N PRO A 75 -9.17 11.33 -0.56
CA PRO A 75 -7.79 11.51 -0.13
C PRO A 75 -7.01 10.20 -0.30
N GLN A 76 -5.91 10.28 -1.05
CA GLN A 76 -4.99 9.18 -1.28
C GLN A 76 -3.57 9.54 -0.90
N THR A 77 -2.89 8.61 -0.24
CA THR A 77 -1.49 8.77 0.13
C THR A 77 -0.60 8.06 -0.88
N TYR A 78 0.29 8.81 -1.52
CA TYR A 78 1.29 8.24 -2.39
C TYR A 78 2.50 7.76 -1.58
N LEU A 79 2.78 6.47 -1.65
CA LEU A 79 3.89 5.81 -0.96
C LEU A 79 5.07 5.58 -1.91
N ASN A 80 6.27 5.87 -1.43
CA ASN A 80 7.53 5.61 -2.13
C ASN A 80 8.47 4.75 -1.26
N ARG A 81 9.45 4.10 -1.89
CA ARG A 81 10.38 3.16 -1.24
C ARG A 81 9.63 2.11 -0.41
N VAL A 82 8.59 1.53 -0.99
CA VAL A 82 7.79 0.51 -0.33
C VAL A 82 8.60 -0.77 -0.23
N VAL A 83 8.75 -1.29 0.97
CA VAL A 83 9.44 -2.54 1.27
C VAL A 83 8.43 -3.46 1.93
N LEU A 84 8.16 -4.60 1.31
CA LEU A 84 7.35 -5.65 1.90
C LEU A 84 8.12 -6.25 3.07
N LEU A 85 7.50 -6.24 4.24
CA LEU A 85 8.08 -6.89 5.43
C LEU A 85 7.49 -8.28 5.59
N GLU A 86 6.17 -8.37 5.54
CA GLU A 86 5.47 -9.61 5.80
C GLU A 86 4.11 -9.59 5.11
N ASN A 87 3.68 -10.75 4.64
CA ASN A 87 2.32 -10.95 4.20
C ASN A 87 1.52 -11.66 5.29
N LYS A 88 0.42 -11.03 5.72
CA LYS A 88 -0.55 -11.55 6.69
C LYS A 88 -1.86 -11.97 6.01
N GLY A 89 -1.97 -11.82 4.70
CA GLY A 89 -3.04 -12.40 3.93
C GLY A 89 -2.56 -13.68 3.24
N LYS A 90 -3.55 -14.54 2.99
CA LYS A 90 -3.50 -16.00 3.08
C LYS A 90 -3.06 -16.50 4.45
N LEU A 91 -4.08 -16.90 5.22
CA LEU A 91 -4.00 -18.21 5.88
C LEU A 91 -3.43 -19.16 4.84
N SER A 92 -2.23 -19.68 5.08
CA SER A 92 -1.95 -21.06 4.70
C SER A 92 -3.13 -21.85 5.25
N ALA A 93 -4.10 -22.14 4.38
CA ALA A 93 -4.94 -23.28 4.62
C ALA A 93 -3.97 -24.46 4.71
N GLU A 94 -4.04 -25.11 5.86
CA GLU A 94 -3.33 -26.32 6.27
C GLU A 94 -3.24 -27.38 5.17
#